data_AF-A0A8H2DZD9-F1
#
_entry.id   AF-A0A8H2DZD9-F1
#
_cell.length_a   1.000
_cell.length_b   1.000
_cell.length_c   1.000
_cell.angle_alpha   90.00
_cell.angle_beta   90.00
_cell.angle_gamma   90.00
#
_symmetry.space_group_name_H-M   'P 1'
#
loop_
_entity.id
_entity.type
_entity.pdbx_description
1 polymer ?
#
loop_
_entity_poly.entity_id
_entity_poly.type
_entity_poly.pdbx_seq_one_letter_code
_entity_poly.pdbx_strand_id
1 'polypeptide(L)'
;MSDKPFNTSFILQPDAGPKLQPIPEGNVATPAEAPVVEPTIDAMNNPATNQERLHAKLGLLRDMIANIEGFRYHDDDDINVSRLASKLICEFLNDVTHVQNLAIKTVIDTAREVDNTPSLNLEQLKAINERYKMVIRCVSEVPQHIQTAMGSTAMARLPAQEATAYKTDMESRIAKEAIIRIDIEHKIIGIEGKIEAIQQERRAAFDDFTLVTRRKSIKMEPNEFDTRPKRFQSSRY
;
A
#
# COMPACT_ATOMS: atom_id res chain seq x y z
N MET A 1 5.90 -63.30 11.93
CA MET A 1 4.76 -63.34 12.87
C MET A 1 4.74 -61.99 13.57
N SER A 2 3.75 -61.12 13.53
CA SER A 2 2.44 -61.02 12.89
C SER A 2 2.15 -59.50 12.83
N ASP A 3 1.75 -58.94 11.70
CA ASP A 3 0.36 -58.66 11.32
C ASP A 3 -0.56 -58.11 12.43
N LYS A 4 -0.74 -56.77 12.35
CA LYS A 4 -2.02 -56.04 12.41
C LYS A 4 -2.85 -56.13 13.72
N PRO A 5 -4.03 -55.48 13.79
CA PRO A 5 -4.22 -54.19 14.45
C PRO A 5 -5.23 -54.32 15.62
N PHE A 6 -5.42 -53.27 16.42
CA PHE A 6 -6.61 -53.20 17.29
C PHE A 6 -7.55 -52.09 16.81
N ASN A 7 -8.60 -52.56 16.16
CA ASN A 7 -9.87 -51.89 15.94
C ASN A 7 -10.80 -52.33 17.08
N THR A 8 -11.43 -51.43 17.80
CA THR A 8 -12.74 -51.71 18.42
C THR A 8 -13.44 -50.42 18.81
N SER A 9 -14.48 -50.13 18.05
CA SER A 9 -15.59 -49.25 18.39
C SER A 9 -16.26 -49.73 19.69
N PHE A 10 -16.58 -48.80 20.59
CA PHE A 10 -17.70 -48.98 21.52
C PHE A 10 -18.47 -47.67 21.64
N ILE A 11 -19.74 -47.73 21.25
CA ILE A 11 -20.76 -46.69 21.37
C ILE A 11 -21.85 -47.25 22.29
N LEU A 12 -22.49 -46.35 23.08
CA LEU A 12 -23.72 -46.47 23.90
C LEU A 12 -23.53 -47.07 25.31
N GLN A 13 -24.02 -46.47 26.41
CA GLN A 13 -25.23 -45.65 26.62
C GLN A 13 -25.07 -44.68 27.83
N PRO A 14 -25.93 -43.64 27.93
CA PRO A 14 -25.85 -42.59 28.94
C PRO A 14 -26.58 -42.97 30.23
N ASP A 15 -25.98 -42.63 31.37
CA ASP A 15 -26.61 -42.75 32.68
C ASP A 15 -27.74 -41.73 32.85
N ALA A 16 -28.87 -42.21 33.36
CA ALA A 16 -30.07 -41.42 33.61
C ALA A 16 -29.90 -40.52 34.86
N GLY A 17 -29.64 -39.23 34.63
CA GLY A 17 -29.71 -38.17 35.64
C GLY A 17 -31.04 -37.39 35.59
N PRO A 18 -31.41 -36.67 36.66
CA PRO A 18 -32.80 -36.43 37.05
C PRO A 18 -33.56 -35.41 36.18
N LYS A 19 -34.90 -35.59 36.15
CA LYS A 19 -35.91 -34.81 35.44
C LYS A 19 -35.69 -33.28 35.51
N LEU A 20 -35.63 -32.64 34.34
CA LEU A 20 -35.66 -31.19 34.16
C LEU A 20 -37.00 -30.62 34.65
N GLN A 21 -36.95 -29.59 35.51
CA GLN A 21 -38.11 -28.76 35.80
C GLN A 21 -38.39 -27.80 34.63
N PRO A 22 -39.66 -27.47 34.31
CA PRO A 22 -39.96 -26.53 33.24
C PRO A 22 -39.50 -25.11 33.63
N ILE A 23 -38.81 -24.43 32.71
CA ILE A 23 -38.45 -23.02 32.84
C ILE A 23 -39.71 -22.19 32.53
N PRO A 24 -40.08 -21.19 33.35
CA PRO A 24 -41.23 -20.34 33.04
C PRO A 24 -40.96 -19.50 31.80
N GLU A 25 -41.89 -19.52 30.85
CA GLU A 25 -41.88 -18.67 29.66
C GLU A 25 -41.99 -17.20 30.08
N GLY A 26 -40.88 -16.46 29.95
CA GLY A 26 -40.82 -15.04 30.30
C GLY A 26 -39.74 -14.32 29.50
N ASN A 27 -40.19 -13.58 28.48
CA ASN A 27 -39.47 -12.61 27.65
C ASN A 27 -38.10 -13.04 27.10
N VAL A 28 -38.12 -13.56 25.86
CA VAL A 28 -36.95 -13.57 24.98
C VAL A 28 -36.51 -12.13 24.76
N ALA A 29 -35.40 -11.74 25.40
CA ALA A 29 -34.72 -10.50 25.06
C ALA A 29 -34.13 -10.65 23.66
N THR A 30 -34.50 -9.76 22.75
CA THR A 30 -33.87 -9.57 21.44
C THR A 30 -32.36 -9.49 21.63
N PRO A 31 -31.52 -10.17 20.82
CA PRO A 31 -30.08 -10.01 20.92
C PRO A 31 -29.74 -8.55 20.69
N ALA A 32 -29.16 -7.88 21.70
CA ALA A 32 -28.59 -6.56 21.50
C ALA A 32 -27.52 -6.67 20.41
N GLU A 33 -27.59 -5.78 19.41
CA GLU A 33 -26.54 -5.65 18.41
C GLU A 33 -25.19 -5.59 19.12
N ALA A 34 -24.30 -6.53 18.77
CA ALA A 34 -22.92 -6.47 19.24
C ALA A 34 -22.37 -5.09 18.84
N PRO A 35 -21.69 -4.37 19.75
CA PRO A 35 -21.13 -3.08 19.42
C PRO A 35 -20.26 -3.25 18.19
N VAL A 36 -20.52 -2.43 17.16
CA VAL A 36 -19.62 -2.27 16.02
C VAL A 36 -18.27 -1.93 16.61
N VAL A 37 -17.34 -2.88 16.59
CA VAL A 37 -15.95 -2.62 16.92
C VAL A 37 -15.46 -1.71 15.80
N GLU A 38 -15.49 -0.40 16.04
CA GLU A 38 -14.72 0.53 15.22
C GLU A 38 -13.30 -0.03 15.18
N PRO A 39 -12.72 -0.26 13.99
CA PRO A 39 -11.34 -0.66 13.93
C PRO A 39 -10.56 0.51 14.55
N THR A 40 -10.07 0.32 15.77
CA THR A 40 -9.09 1.23 16.39
C THR A 40 -7.91 1.30 15.44
N ILE A 41 -7.90 2.32 14.58
CA ILE A 41 -6.76 2.67 13.77
C ILE A 41 -5.71 3.08 14.79
N ASP A 42 -4.76 2.19 15.05
CA ASP A 42 -3.60 2.48 15.87
C ASP A 42 -2.94 3.73 15.26
N ALA A 43 -3.09 4.88 15.93
CA ALA A 43 -2.72 6.18 15.37
C ALA A 43 -1.23 6.26 15.00
N MET A 44 -0.41 5.39 15.61
CA MET A 44 1.03 5.24 15.32
C MET A 44 1.34 4.41 14.07
N ASN A 45 0.36 3.70 13.53
CA ASN A 45 0.49 2.76 12.42
C ASN A 45 -0.46 3.09 11.26
N ASN A 46 -0.77 4.37 11.04
CA ASN A 46 -1.46 4.81 9.84
C ASN A 46 -0.47 4.97 8.65
N PRO A 47 -0.92 4.78 7.40
CA PRO A 47 -0.04 4.89 6.23
C PRO A 47 0.62 6.26 6.02
N ALA A 48 -0.04 7.37 6.34
CA ALA A 48 0.51 8.72 6.28
C ALA A 48 1.60 8.93 7.36
N THR A 49 1.43 8.38 8.57
CA THR A 49 2.48 8.39 9.59
C THR A 49 3.67 7.55 9.16
N ASN A 50 3.44 6.38 8.53
CA ASN A 50 4.53 5.57 7.98
C ASN A 50 5.26 6.30 6.83
N GLN A 51 4.54 7.08 6.02
CA GLN A 51 5.10 7.92 4.97
C GLN A 51 6.07 8.97 5.55
N GLU A 52 5.68 9.72 6.58
CA GLU A 52 6.56 10.70 7.22
C GLU A 52 7.80 10.04 7.83
N ARG A 53 7.61 8.89 8.50
CA ARG A 53 8.72 8.10 9.05
C ARG A 53 9.67 7.61 7.96
N LEU A 54 9.15 7.27 6.79
CA LEU A 54 9.96 6.84 5.65
C LEU A 54 10.84 7.98 5.13
N HIS A 55 10.28 9.19 5.00
CA HIS A 55 11.06 10.37 4.65
C HIS A 55 12.16 10.67 5.67
N ALA A 56 11.84 10.63 6.97
CA ALA A 56 12.83 10.83 8.02
C ALA A 56 13.95 9.78 7.98
N LYS A 57 13.59 8.51 7.74
CA LYS A 57 14.56 7.41 7.61
C LYS A 57 15.43 7.52 6.37
N LEU A 58 14.88 8.00 5.26
CA LEU A 58 15.67 8.30 4.06
C LEU A 58 16.66 9.46 4.32
N GLY A 59 16.26 10.47 5.10
CA GLY A 59 17.18 11.52 5.56
C GLY A 59 18.39 10.96 6.30
N LEU A 60 18.15 10.08 7.28
CA LEU A 60 19.23 9.40 8.00
C LEU A 60 20.12 8.56 7.08
N LEU A 61 19.54 7.87 6.10
CA LEU A 61 20.30 7.10 5.11
C LEU A 61 21.22 7.99 4.26
N ARG A 62 20.74 9.17 3.84
CA ARG A 62 21.53 10.16 3.10
C ARG A 62 22.67 10.71 3.95
N ASP A 63 22.42 11.02 5.23
CA ASP A 63 23.45 11.45 6.18
C ASP A 63 24.51 10.35 6.38
N MET A 64 24.07 9.08 6.47
CA MET A 64 24.97 7.94 6.60
C MET A 64 25.87 7.76 5.37
N ILE A 65 25.35 7.99 4.17
CA ILE A 65 26.16 8.00 2.95
C ILE A 65 27.18 9.13 2.97
N ALA A 66 26.79 10.34 3.39
CA ALA A 66 27.74 11.44 3.52
C ALA A 66 28.87 11.09 4.51
N ASN A 67 28.57 10.38 5.60
CA ASN A 67 29.57 9.89 6.55
C ASN A 67 30.50 8.84 5.92
N ILE A 68 29.97 7.93 5.09
CA ILE A 68 30.75 6.94 4.34
C ILE A 68 31.69 7.61 3.32
N GLU A 69 31.20 8.59 2.57
CA GLU A 69 32.00 9.35 1.61
C GLU A 69 33.07 10.21 2.30
N GLY A 70 32.73 10.77 3.47
CA GLY A 70 33.62 11.54 4.32
C GLY A 70 34.63 10.69 5.10
N PHE A 71 34.57 9.37 5.02
CA PHE A 71 35.46 8.47 5.75
C PHE A 71 36.92 8.68 5.34
N ARG A 72 37.68 9.28 6.25
CA ARG A 72 39.13 9.46 6.17
C ARG A 72 39.79 8.82 7.37
N TYR A 73 41.00 8.32 7.19
CA TYR A 73 41.81 7.72 8.24
C TYR A 73 43.23 8.30 8.20
N HIS A 74 43.90 8.26 9.35
CA HIS A 74 45.33 8.52 9.49
C HIS A 74 46.02 7.17 9.73
N ASP A 75 47.13 6.93 9.02
CA ASP A 75 47.74 5.62 8.74
C ASP A 75 48.30 4.83 9.94
N ASP A 76 48.03 5.22 11.19
CA ASP A 76 48.75 4.69 12.35
C ASP A 76 48.08 3.46 13.02
N ASP A 77 46.85 3.06 12.62
CA ASP A 77 46.18 1.87 13.21
C ASP A 77 45.16 1.19 12.27
N ASP A 78 45.65 0.32 11.38
CA ASP A 78 44.83 -0.42 10.41
C ASP A 78 43.71 -1.27 11.04
N ILE A 79 43.90 -1.81 12.25
CA ILE A 79 42.90 -2.64 12.93
C ILE A 79 41.73 -1.77 13.38
N ASN A 80 42.00 -0.63 14.01
CA ASN A 80 40.95 0.28 14.44
C ASN A 80 40.23 0.93 13.25
N VAL A 81 40.93 1.22 12.16
CA VAL A 81 40.35 1.75 10.92
C VAL A 81 39.41 0.72 10.28
N SER A 82 39.82 -0.53 10.17
CA SER A 82 38.98 -1.61 9.64
C SER A 82 37.73 -1.84 10.50
N ARG A 83 37.87 -1.84 11.84
CA ARG A 83 36.73 -1.97 12.75
C ARG A 83 35.73 -0.81 12.63
N LEU A 84 36.22 0.42 12.48
CA LEU A 84 35.37 1.59 12.28
C LEU A 84 34.64 1.53 10.93
N ALA A 85 35.35 1.14 9.87
CA ALA A 85 34.75 0.93 8.55
C ALA A 85 33.65 -0.14 8.61
N SER A 86 33.89 -1.27 9.28
CA SER A 86 32.93 -2.37 9.40
C SER A 86 31.68 -1.92 10.15
N LYS A 87 31.86 -1.16 11.24
CA LYS A 87 30.75 -0.54 11.98
C LYS A 87 29.92 0.39 11.09
N LEU A 88 30.58 1.27 10.34
CA LEU A 88 29.90 2.25 9.49
C LEU A 88 29.09 1.58 8.36
N ILE A 89 29.67 0.56 7.72
CA ILE A 89 28.98 -0.21 6.67
C ILE A 89 27.82 -1.01 7.26
N CYS A 90 27.99 -1.61 8.44
CA CYS A 90 26.91 -2.33 9.12
C CYS A 90 25.74 -1.40 9.50
N GLU A 91 26.03 -0.20 10.04
CA GLU A 91 25.01 0.81 10.37
C GLU A 91 24.25 1.27 9.12
N PHE A 92 24.97 1.57 8.03
CA PHE A 92 24.37 1.89 6.73
C PHE A 92 23.42 0.79 6.25
N LEU A 93 23.87 -0.46 6.34
CA LEU A 93 23.03 -1.59 5.97
C LEU A 93 21.78 -1.67 6.86
N ASN A 94 21.88 -1.49 8.16
CA ASN A 94 20.69 -1.48 9.02
C ASN A 94 19.69 -0.38 8.60
N ASP A 95 20.17 0.81 8.25
CA ASP A 95 19.30 1.89 7.76
C ASP A 95 18.66 1.57 6.40
N VAL A 96 19.39 0.98 5.45
CA VAL A 96 18.82 0.46 4.19
C VAL A 96 17.67 -0.51 4.48
N THR A 97 17.89 -1.46 5.38
CA THR A 97 16.88 -2.46 5.76
C THR A 97 15.65 -1.79 6.38
N HIS A 98 15.84 -0.78 7.24
CA HIS A 98 14.74 -0.03 7.82
C HIS A 98 13.91 0.72 6.79
N VAL A 99 14.57 1.40 5.84
CA VAL A 99 13.89 2.10 4.73
C VAL A 99 13.06 1.12 3.92
N GLN A 100 13.64 -0.01 3.51
CA GLN A 100 12.95 -1.04 2.73
C GLN A 100 11.74 -1.64 3.46
N ASN A 101 11.92 -1.99 4.74
CA ASN A 101 10.83 -2.58 5.53
C ASN A 101 9.69 -1.58 5.77
N LEU A 102 10.03 -0.31 6.00
CA LEU A 102 9.03 0.74 6.21
C LEU A 102 8.28 1.07 4.91
N ALA A 103 8.97 1.06 3.76
CA ALA A 103 8.33 1.18 2.45
C ALA A 103 7.33 0.04 2.22
N ILE A 104 7.74 -1.22 2.41
CA ILE A 104 6.87 -2.40 2.30
C ILE A 104 5.64 -2.25 3.21
N LYS A 105 5.85 -1.87 4.48
CA LYS A 105 4.75 -1.68 5.42
C LYS A 105 3.78 -0.59 4.95
N THR A 106 4.30 0.55 4.50
CA THR A 106 3.47 1.66 3.99
C THR A 106 2.62 1.23 2.80
N VAL A 107 3.20 0.42 1.90
CA VAL A 107 2.51 -0.11 0.72
C VAL A 107 1.40 -1.08 1.13
N ILE A 108 1.68 -2.01 2.05
CA ILE A 108 0.70 -2.98 2.56
C ILE A 108 -0.46 -2.26 3.27
N ASP A 109 -0.15 -1.31 4.15
CA ASP A 109 -1.17 -0.59 4.91
C ASP A 109 -2.02 0.30 4.00
N THR A 110 -1.43 0.92 2.97
CA THR A 110 -2.16 1.68 1.95
C THR A 110 -3.04 0.78 1.09
N ALA A 111 -2.56 -0.41 0.71
CA ALA A 111 -3.37 -1.37 -0.05
C ALA A 111 -4.58 -1.83 0.78
N ARG A 112 -4.38 -2.11 2.06
CA ARG A 112 -5.48 -2.44 2.98
C ARG A 112 -6.49 -1.30 3.12
N GLU A 113 -6.04 -0.05 3.19
CA GLU A 113 -6.94 1.12 3.18
C GLU A 113 -7.80 1.15 1.90
N VAL A 114 -7.19 0.85 0.75
CA VAL A 114 -7.91 0.77 -0.54
C VAL A 114 -8.94 -0.35 -0.54
N ASP A 115 -8.56 -1.54 -0.09
CA ASP A 115 -9.41 -2.74 -0.13
C ASP A 115 -10.58 -2.64 0.86
N ASN A 116 -10.37 -1.99 2.01
CA ASN A 116 -11.37 -1.85 3.06
C ASN A 116 -12.32 -0.66 2.85
N THR A 117 -12.08 0.21 1.86
CA THR A 117 -12.92 1.38 1.60
C THR A 117 -13.86 1.12 0.41
N PRO A 118 -15.16 0.83 0.65
CA PRO A 118 -16.08 0.35 -0.38
C PRO A 118 -16.40 1.37 -1.50
N SER A 119 -16.02 2.65 -1.34
CA SER A 119 -16.14 3.66 -2.38
C SER A 119 -15.13 4.80 -2.17
N LEU A 120 -13.98 4.70 -2.81
CA LEU A 120 -13.00 5.81 -2.83
C LEU A 120 -13.44 6.88 -3.82
N ASN A 121 -13.54 8.11 -3.35
CA ASN A 121 -13.78 9.27 -4.21
C ASN A 121 -12.49 9.68 -4.96
N LEU A 122 -12.64 10.58 -5.94
CA LEU A 122 -11.52 11.03 -6.77
C LEU A 122 -10.37 11.66 -5.97
N GLU A 123 -10.67 12.41 -4.91
CA GLU A 123 -9.66 13.07 -4.08
C GLU A 123 -8.89 12.04 -3.25
N GLN A 124 -9.58 11.06 -2.68
CA GLN A 124 -8.98 9.95 -1.95
C GLN A 124 -8.07 9.11 -2.85
N LEU A 125 -8.52 8.77 -4.06
CA LEU A 125 -7.69 8.05 -5.02
C LEU A 125 -6.43 8.83 -5.42
N LYS A 126 -6.54 10.15 -5.60
CA LYS A 126 -5.37 11.00 -5.85
C LYS A 126 -4.42 11.01 -4.66
N ALA A 127 -4.92 11.12 -3.43
CA ALA A 127 -4.10 11.10 -2.23
C ALA A 127 -3.36 9.75 -2.06
N ILE A 128 -4.04 8.63 -2.32
CA ILE A 128 -3.44 7.29 -2.33
C ILE A 128 -2.36 7.19 -3.42
N ASN A 129 -2.64 7.70 -4.63
CA ASN A 129 -1.67 7.68 -5.72
C ASN A 129 -0.40 8.49 -5.35
N GLU A 130 -0.57 9.69 -4.80
CA GLU A 130 0.56 10.51 -4.35
C GLU A 130 1.37 9.82 -3.25
N ARG A 131 0.72 9.09 -2.35
CA ARG A 131 1.41 8.28 -1.35
C ARG A 131 2.27 7.19 -1.98
N TYR A 132 1.75 6.41 -2.92
CA TYR A 132 2.56 5.42 -3.63
C TYR A 132 3.70 6.07 -4.42
N LYS A 133 3.46 7.20 -5.09
CA LYS A 133 4.47 7.98 -5.82
C LYS A 133 5.56 8.55 -4.92
N MET A 134 5.23 8.90 -3.68
CA MET A 134 6.25 9.28 -2.70
C MET A 134 7.08 8.06 -2.31
N VAL A 135 6.45 6.93 -1.99
CA VAL A 135 7.17 5.74 -1.50
C VAL A 135 8.12 5.23 -2.57
N ILE A 136 7.69 5.17 -3.84
CA ILE A 136 8.56 4.74 -4.94
C ILE A 136 9.76 5.68 -5.12
N ARG A 137 9.58 7.00 -4.98
CA ARG A 137 10.72 7.95 -5.04
C ARG A 137 11.74 7.65 -3.94
N CYS A 138 11.28 7.42 -2.71
CA CYS A 138 12.16 7.11 -1.59
C CYS A 138 12.93 5.80 -1.80
N VAL A 139 12.24 4.76 -2.28
CA VAL A 139 12.83 3.44 -2.51
C VAL A 139 13.81 3.47 -3.68
N SER A 140 13.54 4.28 -4.71
CA SER A 140 14.37 4.39 -5.91
C SER A 140 15.74 5.05 -5.66
N GLU A 141 15.93 5.74 -4.53
CA GLU A 141 17.24 6.31 -4.14
C GLU A 141 18.18 5.27 -3.53
N VAL A 142 17.63 4.21 -2.93
CA VAL A 142 18.38 3.20 -2.18
C VAL A 142 19.47 2.52 -3.01
N PRO A 143 19.24 2.09 -4.28
CA PRO A 143 20.27 1.43 -5.07
C PRO A 143 21.48 2.32 -5.32
N GLN A 144 21.26 3.62 -5.56
CA GLN A 144 22.34 4.58 -5.77
C GLN A 144 23.19 4.72 -4.50
N HIS A 145 22.56 4.83 -3.33
CA HIS A 145 23.26 4.86 -2.04
C HIS A 145 24.08 3.59 -1.80
N ILE A 146 23.53 2.42 -2.10
CA ILE A 146 24.24 1.14 -1.97
C ILE A 146 25.46 1.12 -2.91
N GLN A 147 25.31 1.56 -4.17
CA GLN A 147 26.42 1.64 -5.12
C GLN A 147 27.54 2.58 -4.64
N THR A 148 27.18 3.75 -4.10
CA THR A 148 28.13 4.67 -3.48
C THR A 148 28.86 4.00 -2.30
N ALA A 149 28.14 3.32 -1.42
CA ALA A 149 28.75 2.61 -0.29
C ALA A 149 29.71 1.50 -0.75
N MET A 150 29.33 0.70 -1.76
CA MET A 150 30.18 -0.35 -2.33
C MET A 150 31.50 0.18 -2.91
N GLY A 151 31.48 1.39 -3.49
CA GLY A 151 32.66 2.06 -4.05
C GLY A 151 33.47 2.88 -3.05
N SER A 152 33.08 2.91 -1.78
CA SER A 152 33.69 3.78 -0.77
C SER A 152 35.08 3.32 -0.31
N THR A 153 35.85 4.28 0.23
CA THR A 153 37.12 4.01 0.90
C THR A 153 36.95 3.15 2.15
N ALA A 154 35.82 3.27 2.84
CA ALA A 154 35.48 2.42 3.99
C ALA A 154 35.42 0.94 3.57
N MET A 155 34.74 0.62 2.46
CA MET A 155 34.68 -0.75 1.93
C MET A 155 36.06 -1.30 1.53
N ALA A 156 36.93 -0.46 0.99
CA ALA A 156 38.30 -0.85 0.60
C ALA A 156 39.21 -1.19 1.79
N ARG A 157 38.83 -0.78 3.01
CA ARG A 157 39.61 -1.00 4.25
C ARG A 157 39.17 -2.24 5.03
N LEU A 158 38.15 -2.93 4.57
CA LEU A 158 37.70 -4.18 5.18
C LEU A 158 38.57 -5.37 4.73
N PRO A 159 38.72 -6.40 5.57
CA PRO A 159 39.30 -7.67 5.14
C PRO A 159 38.52 -8.23 3.96
N ALA A 160 39.21 -8.87 3.01
CA ALA A 160 38.61 -9.34 1.76
C ALA A 160 37.35 -10.22 1.97
N GLN A 161 37.37 -11.07 3.00
CA GLN A 161 36.22 -11.92 3.34
C GLN A 161 35.00 -11.10 3.79
N GLU A 162 35.19 -10.12 4.68
CA GLU A 162 34.13 -9.23 5.16
C GLU A 162 33.61 -8.34 4.02
N ALA A 163 34.51 -7.76 3.23
CA ALA A 163 34.16 -6.93 2.09
C ALA A 163 33.27 -7.70 1.09
N THR A 164 33.60 -8.95 0.79
CA THR A 164 32.79 -9.80 -0.08
C THR A 164 31.41 -10.08 0.53
N ALA A 165 31.34 -10.42 1.82
CA ALA A 165 30.06 -10.67 2.49
C ALA A 165 29.14 -9.44 2.46
N TYR A 166 29.67 -8.25 2.75
CA TYR A 166 28.89 -7.01 2.67
C TYR A 166 28.46 -6.67 1.24
N LYS A 167 29.31 -6.89 0.23
CA LYS A 167 28.93 -6.68 -1.17
C LYS A 167 27.77 -7.59 -1.59
N THR A 168 27.83 -8.88 -1.23
CA THR A 168 26.74 -9.81 -1.51
C THR A 168 25.43 -9.39 -0.81
N ASP A 169 25.50 -8.93 0.45
CA ASP A 169 24.31 -8.41 1.15
C ASP A 169 23.75 -7.15 0.47
N MET A 170 24.63 -6.22 0.07
CA MET A 170 24.30 -5.02 -0.70
C MET A 170 23.60 -5.33 -2.03
N GLU A 171 24.14 -6.28 -2.81
CA GLU A 171 23.53 -6.74 -4.06
C GLU A 171 22.15 -7.37 -3.83
N SER A 172 22.00 -8.17 -2.77
CA SER A 172 20.71 -8.74 -2.38
C SER A 172 19.68 -7.65 -2.07
N ARG A 173 20.10 -6.56 -1.42
CA ARG A 173 19.21 -5.43 -1.10
C ARG A 173 18.82 -4.64 -2.34
N ILE A 174 19.71 -4.48 -3.31
CA ILE A 174 19.36 -3.89 -4.62
C ILE A 174 18.32 -4.76 -5.33
N ALA A 175 18.50 -6.09 -5.34
CA ALA A 175 17.53 -7.00 -5.94
C ALA A 175 16.16 -6.93 -5.24
N LYS A 176 16.14 -6.87 -3.90
CA LYS A 176 14.92 -6.71 -3.10
C LYS A 176 14.23 -5.38 -3.39
N GLU A 177 14.99 -4.30 -3.53
CA GLU A 177 14.46 -2.98 -3.91
C GLU A 177 13.74 -3.04 -5.24
N ALA A 178 14.33 -3.67 -6.26
CA ALA A 178 13.71 -3.77 -7.58
C ALA A 178 12.33 -4.47 -7.52
N ILE A 179 12.20 -5.50 -6.69
CA ILE A 179 10.91 -6.19 -6.46
C ILE A 179 9.89 -5.24 -5.80
N ILE A 180 10.30 -4.51 -4.75
CA ILE A 180 9.44 -3.54 -4.06
C ILE A 180 8.97 -2.46 -5.03
N ARG A 181 9.88 -1.92 -5.85
CA ARG A 181 9.57 -0.91 -6.85
C ARG A 181 8.51 -1.39 -7.84
N ILE A 182 8.71 -2.58 -8.42
CA ILE A 182 7.76 -3.18 -9.37
C ILE A 182 6.37 -3.36 -8.75
N ASP A 183 6.29 -3.81 -7.49
CA ASP A 183 4.99 -3.92 -6.79
C ASP A 183 4.30 -2.55 -6.64
N ILE A 184 5.04 -1.50 -6.28
CA ILE A 184 4.50 -0.15 -6.16
C ILE A 184 4.06 0.40 -7.53
N GLU A 185 4.84 0.19 -8.58
CA GLU A 185 4.51 0.63 -9.94
C GLU A 185 3.18 0.02 -10.41
N HIS A 186 2.97 -1.28 -10.18
CA HIS A 186 1.70 -1.93 -10.49
C HIS A 186 0.53 -1.34 -9.71
N LYS A 187 0.73 -0.99 -8.43
CA LYS A 187 -0.31 -0.34 -7.61
C LYS A 187 -0.63 1.08 -8.11
N ILE A 188 0.39 1.85 -8.50
CA ILE A 188 0.22 3.18 -9.11
C ILE A 188 -0.63 3.07 -10.38
N ILE A 189 -0.24 2.18 -11.31
CA ILE A 189 -0.97 1.95 -12.56
C ILE A 189 -2.44 1.58 -12.28
N GLY A 190 -2.68 0.69 -11.32
CA GLY A 190 -4.03 0.31 -10.93
C GLY A 190 -4.87 1.47 -10.39
N ILE A 191 -4.29 2.35 -9.57
CA ILE A 191 -4.98 3.54 -9.05
C ILE A 191 -5.20 4.58 -10.15
N GLU A 192 -4.23 4.80 -11.03
CA GLU A 192 -4.34 5.73 -12.16
C GLU A 192 -5.46 5.31 -13.12
N GLY A 193 -5.60 4.00 -13.39
CA GLY A 193 -6.73 3.48 -14.15
C GLY A 193 -8.08 3.76 -13.50
N LYS A 194 -8.20 3.62 -12.16
CA LYS A 194 -9.43 3.97 -11.42
C LYS A 194 -9.74 5.47 -11.50
N ILE A 195 -8.72 6.32 -11.38
CA ILE A 195 -8.85 7.77 -11.51
C ILE A 195 -9.35 8.15 -12.90
N GLU A 196 -8.78 7.54 -13.95
CA GLU A 196 -9.18 7.81 -15.33
C GLU A 196 -10.62 7.38 -15.58
N ALA A 197 -11.04 6.20 -15.12
CA ALA A 197 -12.41 5.72 -15.26
C ALA A 197 -13.44 6.71 -14.68
N ILE A 198 -13.21 7.19 -13.44
CA ILE A 198 -14.08 8.19 -12.80
C ILE A 198 -14.11 9.50 -13.59
N GLN A 199 -12.98 9.93 -14.13
CA GLN A 199 -12.92 11.16 -14.93
C GLN A 199 -13.66 11.01 -16.27
N GLN A 200 -13.56 9.85 -16.91
CA GLN A 200 -14.30 9.54 -18.13
C GLN A 200 -15.81 9.49 -17.88
N GLU A 201 -16.26 8.85 -16.80
CA GLU A 201 -17.68 8.85 -16.39
C GLU A 201 -18.22 10.28 -16.17
N ARG A 202 -17.44 11.14 -15.49
CA ARG A 202 -17.82 12.54 -15.28
C ARG A 202 -17.91 13.33 -16.59
N ARG A 203 -17.01 13.08 -17.55
CA ARG A 203 -17.05 13.71 -18.88
C ARG A 203 -18.25 13.24 -19.69
N ALA A 204 -18.50 11.93 -19.73
CA ALA A 204 -19.64 11.35 -20.43
C ALA A 204 -20.98 11.85 -19.86
N ALA A 205 -21.11 11.93 -18.52
CA ALA A 205 -22.28 12.50 -17.88
C ALA A 205 -22.49 13.99 -18.24
N PHE A 206 -21.41 14.76 -18.37
CA PHE A 206 -21.49 16.16 -18.80
C PHE A 206 -21.91 16.30 -20.27
N ASP A 207 -21.40 15.44 -21.15
CA ASP A 207 -21.78 15.40 -22.56
C ASP A 207 -23.27 15.05 -22.74
N ASP A 208 -23.81 14.10 -21.97
CA ASP A 208 -25.23 13.76 -21.99
C ASP A 208 -26.13 14.93 -21.56
N PHE A 209 -25.71 15.70 -20.54
CA PHE A 209 -26.44 16.90 -20.12
C PHE A 209 -26.37 18.04 -21.15
N THR A 210 -25.25 18.19 -21.86
CA THR A 210 -25.13 19.21 -22.93
C THR A 210 -25.92 18.83 -24.19
N LEU A 211 -26.07 17.54 -24.49
CA LEU A 211 -26.93 17.03 -25.56
C LEU A 211 -28.42 17.27 -25.29
N VAL A 212 -28.88 17.06 -24.06
CA VAL A 212 -30.27 17.31 -23.66
C VAL A 212 -30.59 18.81 -23.62
N THR A 213 -29.65 19.65 -23.21
CA THR A 213 -29.85 21.11 -23.21
C THR A 213 -29.82 21.70 -24.62
N ARG A 214 -28.92 21.25 -25.51
CA ARG A 214 -28.94 21.66 -26.94
C ARG A 214 -30.20 21.24 -27.68
N ARG A 215 -30.78 20.07 -27.38
CA ARG A 215 -32.06 19.65 -27.99
C ARG A 215 -33.26 20.51 -27.56
N LYS A 216 -33.21 21.13 -26.38
CA LYS A 216 -34.27 22.02 -25.88
C LYS A 216 -34.06 23.51 -26.21
N SER A 217 -32.83 23.93 -26.51
CA SER A 217 -32.51 25.34 -26.78
C SER A 217 -32.56 25.74 -28.26
N ILE A 218 -32.77 24.80 -29.19
CA ILE A 218 -33.09 25.16 -30.57
C ILE A 218 -34.57 25.55 -30.60
N LYS A 219 -34.85 26.82 -30.27
CA LYS A 219 -35.99 27.50 -30.87
C LYS A 219 -35.71 27.54 -32.36
N MET A 220 -36.20 26.56 -33.10
CA MET A 220 -36.28 26.67 -34.56
C MET A 220 -37.13 27.90 -34.84
N GLU A 221 -36.51 28.98 -35.30
CA GLU A 221 -37.26 30.02 -35.97
C GLU A 221 -38.00 29.41 -37.16
N PRO A 222 -39.25 29.82 -37.43
CA PRO A 222 -40.01 29.25 -38.53
C PRO A 222 -39.28 29.59 -39.83
N ASN A 223 -38.76 28.55 -40.49
CA ASN A 223 -38.13 28.70 -41.79
C ASN A 223 -39.24 29.09 -42.80
N GLU A 224 -39.08 30.18 -43.54
CA GLU A 224 -40.10 30.69 -44.51
C GLU A 224 -40.45 29.70 -45.63
N PHE A 225 -39.74 28.58 -45.70
CA PHE A 225 -39.91 27.50 -46.68
C PHE A 225 -40.51 26.21 -46.12
N ASP A 226 -41.00 26.19 -44.87
CA ASP A 226 -41.72 25.03 -44.35
C ASP A 226 -43.15 24.95 -44.93
N THR A 227 -43.29 24.21 -46.03
CA THR A 227 -44.56 23.98 -46.75
C THR A 227 -45.41 22.86 -46.16
N ARG A 228 -45.02 22.28 -45.00
CA ARG A 228 -45.79 21.20 -44.40
C ARG A 228 -47.14 21.73 -43.88
N PRO A 229 -48.25 20.99 -44.05
CA PRO A 229 -49.56 21.41 -43.57
C PRO A 229 -49.53 21.57 -42.04
N LYS A 230 -49.82 22.78 -41.55
CA LYS A 230 -49.99 23.04 -40.12
C LYS A 230 -51.10 22.12 -39.60
N ARG A 231 -50.76 21.17 -38.72
CA ARG A 231 -51.75 20.34 -38.04
C ARG A 231 -52.66 21.27 -37.24
N PHE A 232 -53.95 21.21 -37.55
CA PHE A 232 -55.02 21.92 -36.85
C PHE A 232 -54.84 21.83 -35.33
N GLN A 233 -54.67 22.98 -34.68
CA GLN A 233 -54.94 23.09 -33.25
C GLN A 233 -56.45 23.23 -33.12
N SER A 234 -57.11 22.17 -32.63
CA SER A 234 -58.49 22.26 -32.19
C SER A 234 -58.56 23.15 -30.96
N SER A 235 -59.11 24.35 -31.14
CA SER A 235 -59.64 25.14 -30.04
C SER A 235 -60.75 24.34 -29.36
N ARG A 236 -60.51 23.90 -28.13
CA ARG A 236 -61.59 23.44 -27.24
C ARG A 236 -62.19 24.68 -26.60
N TYR A 237 -63.51 24.81 -26.75
CA TYR A 237 -64.37 25.71 -25.98
C TYR A 237 -64.13 25.57 -24.47
#